data_AF-A0A1W1HB06-F1
#
_entry.id   AF-A0A1W1HB06-F1
#
_cell.length_a   1.000
_cell.length_b   1.000
_cell.length_c   1.000
_cell.angle_alpha   90.00
_cell.angle_beta   90.00
_cell.angle_gamma   90.00
#
_symmetry.space_group_name_H-M   'P 1'
#
loop_
_entity.id
_entity.type
_entity.pdbx_description
1 polymer ?
#
loop_
_entity_poly.entity_id
_entity_poly.type
_entity_poly.pdbx_seq_one_letter_code
_entity_poly.pdbx_strand_id
1 'polypeptide(L)'
;MTKKTFGKQLIEALTIDEMARLLDGLLSSMDKKHIKQVLSDLNNENIEEIASQLLFSDKTTKVVSDNKFIQEWDELWRSWNRCVSKLGDEDGEYVCQDNHWETPYFGSNDFAEDLEKIAVKMLPYLDRISQMQEDEPELFQVALQEVESGIMEYPEWMGAEYSDAYFSVSATECMVKWAWLNADSVETFLNSLIETEDNLKIISMDNQGYFNCIDALSEDDQKEIYDYINENKDTPVWKKRLNDKYCIWHQVYHTFSSQFDQTSYLETCRNMFHENWEYGIPLIEDSLKNDRLAEAEELSRQTINSFLDREEKNLWNPEKSLLISDRKYFYSSPNRSIIELMKNWMDIADKINMPSRVNALKFQIVTYETTYEWDKVVSVIEIIDTSAVSGLIEEWKECCAHRASYQSKNPWIKWLMDATLDKDKDSSWFFKKIKEWLKTLSDNPKELIDQKTNLFTLTFALAELSDLRKKYPSLFKAIYHPREGDPQNPSILKGLKKVNGVALAPLLEEFWVKHLLDFLPDPVHAHKSNYDSHAMWLAALREVNPKEYQTILSRWKQKHHRRRNLWKAIQEAGL
;
A
#
# COMPACT_ATOMS: atom_id res chain seq x y z
N MET A 1 -61.00 24.67 -8.17
CA MET A 1 -59.84 25.32 -8.80
C MET A 1 -59.44 26.52 -7.96
N THR A 2 -58.37 26.40 -7.18
CA THR A 2 -57.79 27.53 -6.44
C THR A 2 -57.11 28.48 -7.43
N LYS A 3 -57.50 29.76 -7.42
CA LYS A 3 -56.99 30.78 -8.33
C LYS A 3 -55.50 31.01 -8.02
N LYS A 4 -54.60 30.76 -8.98
CA LYS A 4 -53.16 31.00 -8.80
C LYS A 4 -52.93 32.47 -8.47
N THR A 5 -52.04 32.74 -7.51
CA THR A 5 -51.64 34.12 -7.18
C THR A 5 -50.87 34.73 -8.34
N PHE A 6 -50.91 36.06 -8.47
CA PHE A 6 -50.20 36.76 -9.54
C PHE A 6 -48.70 36.45 -9.55
N GLY A 7 -48.07 36.34 -8.37
CA GLY A 7 -46.67 35.92 -8.25
C GLY A 7 -46.38 34.53 -8.83
N LYS A 8 -47.26 33.54 -8.60
CA LYS A 8 -47.13 32.21 -9.22
C LYS A 8 -47.28 32.25 -10.74
N GLN A 9 -48.17 33.10 -11.25
CA GLN A 9 -48.33 33.29 -12.69
C GLN A 9 -47.09 33.90 -13.34
N LEU A 10 -46.40 34.83 -12.65
CA LEU A 10 -45.14 35.40 -13.12
C LEU A 10 -44.01 34.38 -13.14
N ILE A 11 -43.84 33.57 -12.09
CA ILE A 11 -42.83 32.51 -12.01
C ILE A 11 -43.01 31.48 -13.15
N GLU A 12 -44.25 31.16 -13.52
CA GLU A 12 -44.55 30.22 -14.61
C GLU A 12 -44.35 30.83 -16.01
N ALA A 13 -44.44 32.16 -16.14
CA ALA A 13 -44.42 32.86 -17.44
C ALA A 13 -43.06 33.47 -17.81
N LEU A 14 -42.18 33.68 -16.83
CA LEU A 14 -40.91 34.39 -17.00
C LEU A 14 -39.73 33.48 -16.68
N THR A 15 -38.61 33.69 -17.37
CA THR A 15 -37.33 33.06 -17.04
C THR A 15 -36.75 33.63 -15.74
N ILE A 16 -35.80 32.90 -15.12
CA ILE A 16 -35.10 33.36 -13.91
C ILE A 16 -34.42 34.73 -14.15
N ASP A 17 -33.81 34.93 -15.32
CA ASP A 17 -33.17 36.20 -15.69
C ASP A 17 -34.17 37.35 -15.83
N GLU A 18 -35.35 37.10 -16.39
CA GLU A 18 -36.41 38.11 -16.50
C GLU A 18 -37.01 38.45 -15.15
N MET A 19 -37.17 37.46 -14.27
CA MET A 19 -37.57 37.67 -12.88
C MET A 19 -36.54 38.47 -12.09
N ALA A 20 -35.24 38.18 -12.27
CA ALA A 20 -34.15 38.94 -11.65
C ALA A 20 -34.16 40.40 -12.11
N ARG A 21 -34.27 40.67 -13.41
CA ARG A 21 -34.36 42.04 -13.95
C ARG A 21 -35.61 42.78 -13.49
N LEU A 22 -36.74 42.08 -13.36
CA LEU A 22 -37.96 42.66 -12.80
C LEU A 22 -37.75 43.08 -11.35
N LEU A 23 -37.14 42.21 -10.54
CA LEU A 23 -36.80 42.51 -9.15
C LEU A 23 -35.79 43.66 -9.06
N ASP A 24 -34.73 43.67 -9.87
CA ASP A 24 -33.76 44.77 -9.90
C ASP A 24 -34.41 46.10 -10.26
N GLY A 25 -35.30 46.11 -11.27
CA GLY A 25 -36.04 47.30 -11.67
C GLY A 25 -36.98 47.80 -10.57
N LEU A 26 -37.69 46.89 -9.89
CA LEU A 26 -38.57 47.23 -8.77
C LEU A 26 -37.78 47.74 -7.57
N LEU A 27 -36.73 47.02 -7.16
CA LEU A 27 -35.92 47.36 -5.98
C LEU A 27 -35.11 48.64 -6.20
N SER A 28 -34.58 48.89 -7.41
CA SER A 28 -33.87 50.13 -7.74
C SER A 28 -34.75 51.38 -7.64
N SER A 29 -36.07 51.22 -7.70
CA SER A 29 -37.03 52.31 -7.56
C SER A 29 -37.43 52.60 -6.10
N MET A 30 -37.01 51.76 -5.15
CA MET A 30 -37.35 51.85 -3.73
C MET A 30 -36.15 52.36 -2.91
N ASP A 31 -36.40 53.07 -1.81
CA ASP A 31 -35.33 53.37 -0.85
C ASP A 31 -35.00 52.14 0.01
N LYS A 32 -33.81 52.12 0.62
CA LYS A 32 -33.32 50.99 1.42
C LYS A 32 -34.24 50.63 2.60
N LYS A 33 -34.99 51.60 3.13
CA LYS A 33 -35.90 51.38 4.27
C LYS A 33 -37.15 50.63 3.83
N HIS A 34 -37.70 50.99 2.67
CA HIS A 34 -38.82 50.30 2.07
C HIS A 34 -38.43 48.90 1.58
N ILE A 35 -37.24 48.72 1.01
CA ILE A 35 -36.74 47.38 0.64
C ILE A 35 -36.66 46.49 1.89
N LYS A 36 -36.09 46.99 2.98
CA LYS A 36 -36.03 46.22 4.24
C LYS A 36 -37.43 45.82 4.72
N GLN A 37 -38.40 46.73 4.66
CA GLN A 37 -39.78 46.45 5.08
C GLN A 37 -40.45 45.39 4.20
N VAL A 38 -40.30 45.48 2.87
CA VAL A 38 -40.85 44.47 1.93
C VAL A 38 -40.21 43.10 2.14
N LEU A 39 -38.92 43.05 2.47
CA LEU A 39 -38.24 41.80 2.79
C LEU A 39 -38.72 41.23 4.14
N SER A 40 -38.89 42.05 5.18
CA SER A 40 -39.44 41.59 6.47
C SER A 40 -40.84 40.95 6.35
N ASP A 41 -41.64 41.32 5.35
CA ASP A 41 -42.96 40.71 5.09
C ASP A 41 -42.89 39.25 4.59
N LEU A 42 -41.70 38.74 4.22
CA LEU A 42 -41.50 37.37 3.78
C LEU A 42 -41.50 36.33 4.93
N ASN A 43 -41.62 36.79 6.19
CA ASN A 43 -41.91 35.99 7.38
C ASN A 43 -40.97 34.78 7.57
N ASN A 44 -39.66 35.02 7.50
CA ASN A 44 -38.61 34.03 7.76
C ASN A 44 -37.56 34.65 8.71
N GLU A 45 -37.09 33.86 9.67
CA GLU A 45 -36.40 34.33 10.88
C GLU A 45 -35.09 35.08 10.62
N ASN A 46 -34.39 34.78 9.53
CA ASN A 46 -33.12 35.44 9.19
C ASN A 46 -33.20 36.49 8.06
N ILE A 47 -34.40 36.80 7.54
CA ILE A 47 -34.54 37.74 6.42
C ILE A 47 -34.14 39.16 6.81
N GLU A 48 -34.31 39.58 8.07
CA GLU A 48 -33.83 40.89 8.51
C GLU A 48 -32.31 41.01 8.47
N GLU A 49 -31.60 39.93 8.78
CA GLU A 49 -30.14 39.87 8.72
C GLU A 49 -29.67 39.85 7.26
N ILE A 50 -30.29 39.01 6.42
CA ILE A 50 -30.01 38.95 4.97
C ILE A 50 -30.22 40.32 4.32
N ALA A 51 -31.35 40.97 4.60
CA ALA A 51 -31.65 42.30 4.09
C ALA A 51 -30.62 43.32 4.57
N SER A 52 -30.17 43.22 5.82
CA SER A 52 -29.18 44.13 6.38
C SER A 52 -27.80 43.92 5.75
N GLN A 53 -27.41 42.68 5.46
CA GLN A 53 -26.15 42.39 4.77
C GLN A 53 -26.20 42.83 3.30
N LEU A 54 -27.24 42.48 2.56
CA LEU A 54 -27.37 42.84 1.14
C LEU A 54 -27.47 44.36 0.90
N LEU A 55 -28.06 45.12 1.84
CA LEU A 55 -28.28 46.56 1.68
C LEU A 55 -27.17 47.44 2.27
N PHE A 56 -26.40 46.93 3.25
CA PHE A 56 -25.48 47.75 4.05
C PHE A 56 -24.09 47.15 4.27
N SER A 57 -23.83 45.91 3.84
CA SER A 57 -22.50 45.29 3.92
C SER A 57 -21.83 45.22 2.55
N ASP A 58 -20.57 45.67 2.46
CA ASP A 58 -19.69 45.45 1.28
C ASP A 58 -19.04 44.06 1.29
N LYS A 59 -19.27 43.25 2.34
CA LYS A 59 -18.76 41.88 2.42
C LYS A 59 -19.79 40.90 1.86
N THR A 60 -19.39 40.19 0.81
CA THR A 60 -20.13 39.07 0.20
C THR A 60 -20.04 37.81 1.07
N THR A 61 -20.70 37.81 2.22
CA THR A 61 -21.03 36.57 2.93
C THR A 61 -22.27 35.98 2.26
N LYS A 62 -22.21 34.71 1.81
CA LYS A 62 -23.36 33.96 1.28
C LYS A 62 -24.34 33.68 2.43
N VAL A 63 -25.17 34.65 2.79
CA VAL A 63 -26.27 34.42 3.73
C VAL A 63 -27.50 34.03 2.92
N VAL A 64 -27.90 32.77 3.08
CA VAL A 64 -29.10 32.19 2.48
C VAL A 64 -30.19 32.08 3.54
N SER A 65 -31.44 32.30 3.15
CA SER A 65 -32.59 32.17 4.04
C SER A 65 -32.74 30.74 4.53
N ASP A 66 -33.41 30.54 5.67
CA ASP A 66 -33.62 29.19 6.21
C ASP A 66 -34.37 28.30 5.21
N ASN A 67 -35.35 28.88 4.49
CA ASN A 67 -36.08 28.17 3.44
C ASN A 67 -35.17 27.75 2.27
N LYS A 68 -34.21 28.60 1.88
CA LYS A 68 -33.27 28.26 0.81
C LYS A 68 -32.25 27.23 1.28
N PHE A 69 -31.83 27.32 2.53
CA PHE A 69 -30.92 26.36 3.17
C PHE A 69 -31.56 24.96 3.26
N ILE A 70 -32.81 24.87 3.73
CA ILE A 70 -33.60 23.62 3.74
C ILE A 70 -33.81 23.10 2.32
N GLN A 71 -34.10 23.97 1.34
CA GLN A 71 -34.23 23.54 -0.05
C GLN A 71 -32.94 22.88 -0.58
N GLU A 72 -31.78 23.45 -0.28
CA GLU A 72 -30.48 22.90 -0.68
C GLU A 72 -30.17 21.58 0.04
N TRP A 73 -30.50 21.48 1.33
CA TRP A 73 -30.43 20.23 2.10
C TRP A 73 -31.32 19.12 1.50
N ASP A 74 -32.58 19.44 1.19
CA ASP A 74 -33.50 18.51 0.54
C ASP A 74 -33.03 18.10 -0.87
N GLU A 75 -32.33 18.97 -1.59
CA GLU A 75 -31.73 18.66 -2.88
C GLU A 75 -30.57 17.66 -2.74
N LEU A 76 -29.78 17.76 -1.67
CA LEU A 76 -28.73 16.79 -1.35
C LEU A 76 -29.33 15.44 -0.97
N TRP A 77 -30.34 15.39 -0.12
CA TRP A 77 -31.05 14.13 0.20
C TRP A 77 -31.74 13.51 -1.00
N ARG A 78 -32.36 14.31 -1.88
CA ARG A 78 -32.89 13.81 -3.16
C ARG A 78 -31.80 13.24 -4.06
N SER A 79 -30.57 13.72 -3.95
CA SER A 79 -29.42 13.16 -4.68
C SER A 79 -28.95 11.86 -4.04
N TRP A 80 -28.88 11.81 -2.70
CA TRP A 80 -28.57 10.60 -1.94
C TRP A 80 -29.56 9.48 -2.27
N ASN A 81 -30.86 9.73 -2.11
CA ASN A 81 -31.91 8.73 -2.36
C ASN A 81 -31.93 8.27 -3.82
N ARG A 82 -31.56 9.13 -4.78
CA ARG A 82 -31.41 8.73 -6.19
C ARG A 82 -30.21 7.80 -6.40
N CYS A 83 -29.12 8.01 -5.66
CA CYS A 83 -27.97 7.12 -5.66
C CYS A 83 -28.37 5.75 -5.10
N VAL A 84 -29.00 5.74 -3.92
CA VAL A 84 -29.47 4.52 -3.24
C VAL A 84 -30.52 3.76 -4.06
N SER A 85 -31.46 4.46 -4.71
CA SER A 85 -32.53 3.82 -5.50
C SER A 85 -32.04 3.03 -6.73
N LYS A 86 -30.76 3.15 -7.09
CA LYS A 86 -30.14 2.37 -8.17
C LYS A 86 -29.54 1.05 -7.68
N LEU A 87 -29.43 0.84 -6.37
CA LEU A 87 -29.02 -0.44 -5.80
C LEU A 87 -30.07 -1.50 -6.10
N GLY A 88 -29.64 -2.75 -6.28
CA GLY A 88 -30.49 -3.87 -6.66
C GLY A 88 -30.89 -3.91 -8.14
N ASP A 89 -30.51 -2.92 -8.95
CA ASP A 89 -30.73 -2.93 -10.40
C ASP A 89 -29.67 -3.79 -11.10
N GLU A 90 -30.07 -4.95 -11.64
CA GLU A 90 -29.20 -5.92 -12.31
C GLU A 90 -28.59 -5.41 -13.61
N ASP A 91 -29.17 -4.37 -14.22
CA ASP A 91 -28.66 -3.67 -15.40
C ASP A 91 -28.21 -2.22 -15.06
N GLY A 92 -28.04 -1.95 -13.77
CA GLY A 92 -27.79 -0.62 -13.22
C GLY A 92 -26.33 -0.13 -13.37
N GLU A 93 -26.12 1.13 -12.97
CA GLU A 93 -24.82 1.82 -13.08
C GLU A 93 -23.71 1.20 -12.22
N TYR A 94 -24.09 0.45 -11.18
CA TYR A 94 -23.15 -0.20 -10.26
C TYR A 94 -22.94 -1.69 -10.57
N VAL A 95 -23.36 -2.16 -11.75
CA VAL A 95 -23.08 -3.52 -12.21
C VAL A 95 -21.88 -3.48 -13.15
N CYS A 96 -20.78 -4.09 -12.70
CA CYS A 96 -19.53 -4.17 -13.44
C CYS A 96 -19.40 -5.52 -14.13
N GLN A 97 -18.88 -5.52 -15.34
CA GLN A 97 -18.51 -6.73 -16.08
C GLN A 97 -17.30 -6.43 -16.96
N ASP A 98 -16.11 -6.86 -16.51
CA ASP A 98 -14.85 -6.55 -17.22
C ASP A 98 -14.81 -7.21 -18.61
N ASN A 99 -15.34 -8.43 -18.73
CA ASN A 99 -15.51 -9.10 -20.01
C ASN A 99 -16.88 -9.77 -20.14
N HIS A 100 -17.43 -9.80 -21.35
CA HIS A 100 -18.73 -10.45 -21.67
C HIS A 100 -18.87 -11.94 -21.30
N TRP A 101 -17.78 -12.61 -20.94
CA TRP A 101 -17.75 -14.02 -20.52
C TRP A 101 -17.58 -14.20 -19.01
N GLU A 102 -17.35 -13.13 -18.26
CA GLU A 102 -17.26 -13.12 -16.81
C GLU A 102 -18.64 -12.83 -16.21
N THR A 103 -18.88 -13.33 -14.99
CA THR A 103 -20.10 -13.02 -14.26
C THR A 103 -20.08 -11.55 -13.84
N PRO A 104 -21.16 -10.78 -14.06
CA PRO A 104 -21.27 -9.43 -13.52
C PRO A 104 -21.16 -9.42 -11.99
N TYR A 105 -20.62 -8.34 -11.45
CA TYR A 105 -20.45 -8.13 -10.01
C TYR A 105 -20.81 -6.70 -9.60
N PHE A 106 -21.09 -6.50 -8.33
CA PHE A 106 -21.39 -5.18 -7.78
C PHE A 106 -20.13 -4.31 -7.65
N GLY A 107 -20.14 -3.15 -8.28
CA GLY A 107 -19.09 -2.12 -8.22
C GLY A 107 -19.17 -1.29 -6.95
N SER A 108 -18.79 -1.87 -5.80
CA SER A 108 -18.89 -1.20 -4.49
C SER A 108 -18.13 0.12 -4.41
N ASN A 109 -16.97 0.22 -5.08
CA ASN A 109 -16.17 1.44 -5.13
C ASN A 109 -16.88 2.60 -5.84
N ASP A 110 -17.49 2.35 -7.01
CA ASP A 110 -18.17 3.38 -7.79
C ASP A 110 -19.37 3.94 -7.01
N PHE A 111 -20.11 3.05 -6.34
CA PHE A 111 -21.21 3.43 -5.47
C PHE A 111 -20.73 4.27 -4.26
N ALA A 112 -19.67 3.83 -3.57
CA ALA A 112 -19.10 4.53 -2.44
C ALA A 112 -18.61 5.95 -2.83
N GLU A 113 -17.96 6.09 -4.00
CA GLU A 113 -17.51 7.39 -4.52
C GLU A 113 -18.67 8.35 -4.78
N ASP A 114 -19.80 7.87 -5.28
CA ASP A 114 -20.95 8.70 -5.58
C ASP A 114 -21.68 9.17 -4.32
N LEU A 115 -21.81 8.31 -3.31
CA LEU A 115 -22.27 8.72 -1.98
C LEU A 115 -21.31 9.73 -1.33
N GLU A 116 -20.00 9.50 -1.43
CA GLU A 116 -18.98 10.39 -0.86
C GLU A 116 -19.08 11.81 -1.44
N LYS A 117 -19.25 11.95 -2.76
CA LYS A 117 -19.43 13.26 -3.43
C LYS A 117 -20.65 14.03 -2.92
N ILE A 118 -21.68 13.33 -2.44
CA ILE A 118 -22.87 13.92 -1.85
C ILE A 118 -22.60 14.28 -0.39
N ALA A 119 -22.01 13.36 0.38
CA ALA A 119 -21.67 13.56 1.79
C ALA A 119 -20.73 14.76 2.02
N VAL A 120 -19.71 14.94 1.17
CA VAL A 120 -18.82 16.12 1.18
C VAL A 120 -19.62 17.43 1.13
N LYS A 121 -20.73 17.46 0.39
CA LYS A 121 -21.59 18.65 0.28
C LYS A 121 -22.58 18.77 1.44
N MET A 122 -22.93 17.67 2.10
CA MET A 122 -23.81 17.64 3.26
C MET A 122 -23.09 18.10 4.55
N LEU A 123 -21.82 17.75 4.74
CA LEU A 123 -21.05 18.08 5.95
C LEU A 123 -21.18 19.54 6.44
N PRO A 124 -21.08 20.57 5.58
CA PRO A 124 -21.19 21.97 6.01
C PRO A 124 -22.60 22.38 6.47
N TYR A 125 -23.62 21.57 6.21
CA TYR A 125 -25.01 21.88 6.56
C TYR A 125 -25.38 21.36 7.95
N LEU A 126 -24.69 20.35 8.47
CA LEU A 126 -25.13 19.57 9.64
C LEU A 126 -25.37 20.42 10.88
N ASP A 127 -24.43 21.30 11.24
CA ASP A 127 -24.53 22.12 12.46
C ASP A 127 -25.77 23.03 12.48
N ARG A 128 -26.13 23.57 11.32
CA ARG A 128 -27.27 24.47 11.19
C ARG A 128 -28.58 23.71 11.00
N ILE A 129 -28.55 22.56 10.31
CA ILE A 129 -29.72 21.70 10.16
C ILE A 129 -30.13 21.08 11.49
N SER A 130 -29.19 20.61 12.31
CA SER A 130 -29.52 20.04 13.63
C SER A 130 -30.20 21.04 14.56
N GLN A 131 -29.86 22.34 14.44
CA GLN A 131 -30.52 23.41 15.18
C GLN A 131 -31.92 23.75 14.65
N MET A 132 -32.22 23.42 13.40
CA MET A 132 -33.48 23.74 12.71
C MET A 132 -34.48 22.59 12.70
N GLN A 133 -34.00 21.35 12.68
CA GLN A 133 -34.80 20.13 12.62
C GLN A 133 -34.66 19.37 13.93
N GLU A 134 -35.68 19.42 14.79
CA GLU A 134 -35.66 18.77 16.12
C GLU A 134 -36.06 17.26 16.09
N ASP A 135 -36.44 16.69 14.93
CA ASP A 135 -37.27 15.46 14.93
C ASP A 135 -36.65 14.19 14.27
N GLU A 136 -35.37 14.17 13.84
CA GLU A 136 -34.79 12.98 13.17
C GLU A 136 -33.36 12.61 13.64
N PRO A 137 -33.18 12.21 14.92
CA PRO A 137 -31.86 11.83 15.45
C PRO A 137 -31.24 10.62 14.71
N GLU A 138 -32.08 9.72 14.21
CA GLU A 138 -31.67 8.49 13.51
C GLU A 138 -31.51 8.67 11.98
N LEU A 139 -31.58 9.91 11.46
CA LEU A 139 -31.60 10.20 10.02
C LEU A 139 -30.52 9.44 9.22
N PHE A 140 -29.26 9.59 9.62
CA PHE A 140 -28.15 8.91 8.95
C PHE A 140 -28.15 7.41 9.24
N GLN A 141 -28.47 6.97 10.46
CA GLN A 141 -28.53 5.54 10.81
C GLN A 141 -29.51 4.80 9.90
N VAL A 142 -30.72 5.33 9.72
CA VAL A 142 -31.73 4.77 8.82
C VAL A 142 -31.24 4.79 7.38
N ALA A 143 -30.68 5.91 6.92
CA ALA A 143 -30.18 6.03 5.55
C ALA A 143 -29.07 5.01 5.22
N LEU A 144 -28.16 4.73 6.16
CA LEU A 144 -27.11 3.73 5.97
C LEU A 144 -27.66 2.29 5.98
N GLN A 145 -28.67 2.00 6.80
CA GLN A 145 -29.36 0.71 6.81
C GLN A 145 -30.14 0.45 5.51
N GLU A 146 -30.73 1.50 4.92
CA GLU A 146 -31.39 1.42 3.61
C GLU A 146 -30.38 1.08 2.50
N VAL A 147 -29.17 1.64 2.56
CA VAL A 147 -28.09 1.30 1.63
C VAL A 147 -27.73 -0.18 1.74
N GLU A 148 -27.47 -0.68 2.95
CA GLU A 148 -27.16 -2.10 3.16
C GLU A 148 -28.28 -3.02 2.67
N SER A 149 -29.53 -2.66 2.98
CA SER A 149 -30.70 -3.41 2.51
C SER A 149 -30.74 -3.44 0.97
N GLY A 150 -30.47 -2.32 0.30
CA GLY A 150 -30.41 -2.24 -1.16
C GLY A 150 -29.27 -3.08 -1.76
N ILE A 151 -28.11 -3.19 -1.09
CA ILE A 151 -27.03 -4.09 -1.53
C ILE A 151 -27.46 -5.55 -1.38
N MET A 152 -28.13 -5.90 -0.29
CA MET A 152 -28.63 -7.26 -0.03
C MET A 152 -29.77 -7.69 -0.98
N GLU A 153 -30.37 -6.76 -1.73
CA GLU A 153 -31.37 -7.06 -2.75
C GLU A 153 -30.75 -7.53 -4.08
N TYR A 154 -29.43 -7.38 -4.28
CA TYR A 154 -28.77 -7.95 -5.45
C TYR A 154 -28.85 -9.49 -5.46
N PRO A 155 -28.87 -10.13 -6.64
CA PRO A 155 -28.85 -11.58 -6.71
C PRO A 155 -27.58 -12.19 -6.10
N GLU A 156 -27.72 -13.32 -5.38
CA GLU A 156 -26.61 -14.06 -4.73
C GLU A 156 -25.42 -14.34 -5.68
N TRP A 157 -25.69 -14.53 -6.97
CA TRP A 157 -24.64 -14.80 -7.96
C TRP A 157 -23.73 -13.61 -8.27
N MET A 158 -24.16 -12.38 -7.95
CA MET A 158 -23.33 -11.18 -8.03
C MET A 158 -22.38 -11.04 -6.83
N GLY A 159 -22.62 -11.82 -5.76
CA GLY A 159 -21.80 -11.83 -4.55
C GLY A 159 -21.68 -10.47 -3.88
N ALA A 160 -22.70 -9.61 -3.98
CA ALA A 160 -22.69 -8.26 -3.44
C ALA A 160 -22.54 -8.26 -1.91
N GLU A 161 -23.08 -9.29 -1.24
CA GLU A 161 -22.92 -9.53 0.19
C GLU A 161 -21.49 -9.93 0.61
N TYR A 162 -20.66 -10.33 -0.34
CA TYR A 162 -19.23 -10.62 -0.14
C TYR A 162 -18.33 -9.51 -0.70
N SER A 163 -18.92 -8.43 -1.23
CA SER A 163 -18.15 -7.27 -1.66
C SER A 163 -17.61 -6.54 -0.43
N ASP A 164 -16.37 -6.04 -0.52
CA ASP A 164 -15.80 -5.15 0.49
C ASP A 164 -16.45 -3.77 0.36
N ALA A 165 -17.75 -3.68 0.67
CA ALA A 165 -18.49 -2.42 0.65
C ALA A 165 -18.09 -1.58 1.87
N TYR A 166 -17.95 -0.27 1.66
CA TYR A 166 -17.62 0.66 2.72
C TYR A 166 -18.24 2.03 2.48
N PHE A 167 -18.53 2.72 3.57
CA PHE A 167 -18.75 4.16 3.55
C PHE A 167 -17.40 4.87 3.62
N SER A 168 -17.16 5.78 2.68
CA SER A 168 -15.94 6.60 2.66
C SER A 168 -15.96 7.68 3.76
N VAL A 169 -14.82 8.37 3.89
CA VAL A 169 -14.52 9.34 4.96
C VAL A 169 -15.66 10.31 5.26
N SER A 170 -16.18 11.06 4.27
CA SER A 170 -17.18 12.11 4.52
C SER A 170 -18.56 11.53 4.81
N ALA A 171 -18.91 10.39 4.21
CA ALA A 171 -20.16 9.70 4.54
C ALA A 171 -20.17 9.22 6.00
N THR A 172 -19.06 8.63 6.45
CA THR A 172 -18.88 8.25 7.86
C THR A 172 -18.85 9.48 8.76
N GLU A 173 -18.11 10.54 8.39
CA GLU A 173 -18.05 11.79 9.17
C GLU A 173 -19.42 12.45 9.34
N CYS A 174 -20.25 12.45 8.29
CA CYS A 174 -21.62 12.95 8.37
C CYS A 174 -22.44 12.24 9.45
N MET A 175 -22.36 10.91 9.47
CA MET A 175 -23.07 10.09 10.45
C MET A 175 -22.55 10.36 11.87
N VAL A 176 -21.22 10.33 12.07
CA VAL A 176 -20.61 10.54 13.40
C VAL A 176 -20.93 11.95 13.93
N LYS A 177 -20.81 12.97 13.08
CA LYS A 177 -21.14 14.34 13.45
C LYS A 177 -22.62 14.53 13.75
N TRP A 178 -23.50 13.90 12.97
CA TRP A 178 -24.95 13.95 13.24
C TRP A 178 -25.30 13.28 14.57
N ALA A 179 -24.72 12.12 14.86
CA ALA A 179 -24.90 11.44 16.14
C ALA A 179 -24.45 12.31 17.32
N TRP A 180 -23.32 13.02 17.18
CA TRP A 180 -22.84 13.96 18.21
C TRP A 180 -23.81 15.13 18.41
N LEU A 181 -24.23 15.78 17.32
CA LEU A 181 -25.10 16.95 17.37
C LEU A 181 -26.49 16.68 17.97
N ASN A 182 -26.94 15.42 17.95
CA ASN A 182 -28.25 15.00 18.44
C ASN A 182 -28.18 14.18 19.74
N ALA A 183 -26.99 14.05 20.34
CA ALA A 183 -26.82 13.33 21.59
C ALA A 183 -26.97 14.26 22.80
N ASP A 184 -27.79 13.86 23.77
CA ASP A 184 -27.93 14.57 25.05
C ASP A 184 -26.75 14.31 26.01
N SER A 185 -25.92 13.31 25.71
CA SER A 185 -24.77 12.90 26.52
C SER A 185 -23.77 12.07 25.70
N VAL A 186 -22.53 11.94 26.18
CA VAL A 186 -21.52 11.03 25.63
C VAL A 186 -22.01 9.59 25.58
N GLU A 187 -22.76 9.14 26.59
CA GLU A 187 -23.35 7.80 26.61
C GLU A 187 -24.29 7.57 25.43
N THR A 188 -25.21 8.51 25.19
CA THR A 188 -26.16 8.46 24.07
C THR A 188 -25.43 8.46 22.72
N PHE A 189 -24.42 9.32 22.59
CA PHE A 189 -23.59 9.40 21.40
C PHE A 189 -22.90 8.07 21.09
N LEU A 190 -22.18 7.50 22.05
CA LEU A 190 -21.42 6.27 21.85
C LEU A 190 -22.32 5.05 21.62
N ASN A 191 -23.44 4.95 22.34
CA ASN A 191 -24.40 3.88 22.14
C ASN A 191 -25.03 3.92 20.74
N SER A 192 -25.36 5.11 20.22
CA SER A 192 -25.90 5.27 18.86
C SER A 192 -24.91 4.81 17.79
N LEU A 193 -23.62 5.13 17.95
CA LEU A 193 -22.58 4.69 17.01
C LEU A 193 -22.34 3.19 17.09
N ILE A 194 -22.28 2.62 18.30
CA ILE A 194 -22.14 1.18 18.52
C ILE A 194 -23.32 0.42 17.92
N GLU A 195 -24.54 0.91 18.11
CA GLU A 195 -25.74 0.31 17.55
C GLU A 195 -25.73 0.39 16.01
N THR A 196 -25.29 1.50 15.44
CA THR A 196 -25.13 1.64 13.99
C THR A 196 -24.13 0.63 13.44
N GLU A 197 -22.96 0.50 14.07
CA GLU A 197 -21.94 -0.51 13.72
C GLU A 197 -22.46 -1.94 13.84
N ASP A 198 -23.13 -2.29 14.95
CA ASP A 198 -23.62 -3.65 15.18
C ASP A 198 -24.77 -4.03 14.23
N ASN A 199 -25.49 -3.03 13.69
CA ASN A 199 -26.56 -3.24 12.71
C ASN A 199 -26.03 -3.42 11.28
N LEU A 200 -24.88 -2.82 10.95
CA LEU A 200 -24.21 -2.98 9.65
C LEU A 200 -23.41 -4.29 9.60
N LYS A 201 -23.73 -5.18 8.67
CA LYS A 201 -23.17 -6.54 8.56
C LYS A 201 -22.21 -6.73 7.39
N ILE A 202 -22.46 -6.06 6.28
CA ILE A 202 -21.68 -6.18 5.04
C ILE A 202 -20.98 -4.88 4.64
N ILE A 203 -21.37 -3.74 5.23
CA ILE A 203 -20.72 -2.45 4.97
C ILE A 203 -19.84 -2.06 6.15
N SER A 204 -18.58 -1.72 5.88
CA SER A 204 -17.66 -1.15 6.85
C SER A 204 -17.67 0.38 6.83
N MET A 205 -17.27 1.02 7.92
CA MET A 205 -17.14 2.48 8.00
C MET A 205 -15.68 2.88 8.02
N ASP A 206 -15.38 4.04 7.44
CA ASP A 206 -14.01 4.54 7.35
C ASP A 206 -13.56 5.14 8.69
N ASN A 207 -12.49 4.57 9.28
CA ASN A 207 -11.92 5.02 10.54
C ASN A 207 -11.53 6.51 10.54
N GLN A 208 -11.10 7.07 9.40
CA GLN A 208 -10.73 8.49 9.31
C GLN A 208 -11.94 9.40 9.48
N GLY A 209 -13.14 8.97 9.03
CA GLY A 209 -14.37 9.73 9.24
C GLY A 209 -14.73 9.89 10.72
N TYR A 210 -14.47 8.86 11.53
CA TYR A 210 -14.59 8.95 12.99
C TYR A 210 -13.59 9.94 13.57
N PHE A 211 -12.30 9.79 13.23
CA PHE A 211 -11.24 10.65 13.75
C PHE A 211 -11.46 12.12 13.40
N ASN A 212 -11.86 12.44 12.17
CA ASN A 212 -12.14 13.83 11.77
C ASN A 212 -13.16 14.50 12.69
N CYS A 213 -14.21 13.78 13.08
CA CYS A 213 -15.23 14.32 13.97
C CYS A 213 -14.76 14.37 15.43
N ILE A 214 -14.23 13.26 15.95
CA ILE A 214 -13.84 13.12 17.35
C ILE A 214 -12.66 14.06 17.70
N ASP A 215 -11.66 14.17 16.81
CA ASP A 215 -10.51 15.06 17.00
C ASP A 215 -10.89 16.55 16.90
N ALA A 216 -12.02 16.87 16.25
CA ALA A 216 -12.54 18.24 16.14
C ALA A 216 -13.36 18.68 17.37
N LEU A 217 -13.73 17.76 18.27
CA LEU A 217 -14.41 18.07 19.52
C LEU A 217 -13.49 18.87 20.47
N SER A 218 -14.09 19.49 21.49
CA SER A 218 -13.29 20.18 22.51
C SER A 218 -12.49 19.18 23.36
N GLU A 219 -11.39 19.61 23.96
CA GLU A 219 -10.59 18.74 24.85
C GLU A 219 -11.42 18.20 26.03
N ASP A 220 -12.38 18.99 26.52
CA ASP A 220 -13.31 18.57 27.58
C ASP A 220 -14.23 17.44 27.10
N ASP A 221 -14.79 17.53 25.89
CA ASP A 221 -15.65 16.49 25.30
C ASP A 221 -14.85 15.21 25.00
N GLN A 222 -13.64 15.34 24.45
CA GLN A 222 -12.74 14.22 24.22
C GLN A 222 -12.40 13.49 25.52
N LYS A 223 -12.17 14.27 26.58
CA LYS A 223 -11.93 13.73 27.92
C LYS A 223 -13.16 13.01 28.46
N GLU A 224 -14.37 13.55 28.28
CA GLU A 224 -15.60 12.90 28.70
C GLU A 224 -15.84 11.57 27.97
N ILE A 225 -15.57 11.53 26.65
CA ILE A 225 -15.57 10.28 25.86
C ILE A 225 -14.57 9.27 26.42
N TYR A 226 -13.33 9.70 26.69
CA TYR A 226 -12.31 8.84 27.28
C TYR A 226 -12.74 8.28 28.65
N ASP A 227 -13.19 9.14 29.54
CA ASP A 227 -13.59 8.78 30.90
C ASP A 227 -14.76 7.76 30.85
N TYR A 228 -15.75 7.98 29.97
CA TYR A 228 -16.85 7.02 29.76
C TYR A 228 -16.36 5.64 29.27
N ILE A 229 -15.48 5.60 28.25
CA ILE A 229 -14.96 4.33 27.73
C ILE A 229 -14.12 3.63 28.80
N ASN A 230 -13.28 4.36 29.53
CA ASN A 230 -12.42 3.81 30.58
C ASN A 230 -13.23 3.23 31.75
N GLU A 231 -14.31 3.90 32.17
CA GLU A 231 -15.22 3.39 33.21
C GLU A 231 -15.94 2.11 32.78
N ASN A 232 -16.20 1.95 31.47
CA ASN A 232 -16.93 0.82 30.92
C ASN A 232 -16.05 -0.25 30.25
N LYS A 233 -14.71 -0.11 30.30
CA LYS A 233 -13.76 -0.96 29.55
C LYS A 233 -13.87 -2.46 29.83
N ASP A 234 -14.31 -2.82 31.04
CA ASP A 234 -14.45 -4.21 31.47
C ASP A 234 -15.81 -4.84 31.10
N THR A 235 -16.76 -4.04 30.61
CA THR A 235 -18.04 -4.55 30.10
C THR A 235 -17.82 -5.41 28.85
N PRO A 236 -18.64 -6.43 28.57
CA PRO A 236 -18.43 -7.31 27.41
C PRO A 236 -18.36 -6.58 26.06
N VAL A 237 -19.15 -5.52 25.90
CA VAL A 237 -19.24 -4.71 24.67
C VAL A 237 -17.93 -3.98 24.41
N TRP A 238 -17.43 -3.22 25.39
CA TRP A 238 -16.19 -2.47 25.27
C TRP A 238 -14.97 -3.37 25.31
N LYS A 239 -14.95 -4.39 26.17
CA LYS A 239 -13.84 -5.34 26.25
C LYS A 239 -13.58 -6.04 24.92
N LYS A 240 -14.62 -6.38 24.16
CA LYS A 240 -14.47 -6.97 22.82
C LYS A 240 -13.82 -5.96 21.87
N ARG A 241 -14.34 -4.72 21.82
CA ARG A 241 -13.87 -3.65 20.94
C ARG A 241 -12.44 -3.20 21.24
N LEU A 242 -12.09 -3.07 22.51
CA LEU A 242 -10.77 -2.61 22.95
C LEU A 242 -9.67 -3.69 22.82
N ASN A 243 -10.03 -4.96 22.63
CA ASN A 243 -9.09 -6.07 22.37
C ASN A 243 -8.95 -6.38 20.87
N ASP A 244 -9.39 -5.49 19.99
CA ASP A 244 -9.17 -5.60 18.54
C ASP A 244 -8.46 -4.34 18.05
N LYS A 245 -7.19 -4.48 17.63
CA LYS A 245 -6.40 -3.33 17.15
C LYS A 245 -6.97 -2.64 15.91
N TYR A 246 -7.81 -3.34 15.13
CA TYR A 246 -8.43 -2.79 13.92
C TYR A 246 -9.75 -2.07 14.22
N CYS A 247 -10.32 -2.28 15.41
CA CYS A 247 -11.52 -1.58 15.84
C CYS A 247 -11.22 -0.10 16.09
N ILE A 248 -12.05 0.78 15.53
CA ILE A 248 -11.92 2.24 15.70
C ILE A 248 -11.90 2.65 17.18
N TRP A 249 -12.73 2.00 18.01
CA TRP A 249 -12.82 2.29 19.44
C TRP A 249 -11.54 1.96 20.20
N HIS A 250 -10.81 0.93 19.79
CA HIS A 250 -9.48 0.67 20.31
C HIS A 250 -8.53 1.82 19.97
N GLN A 251 -8.55 2.30 18.73
CA GLN A 251 -7.66 3.36 18.26
C GLN A 251 -7.97 4.71 18.93
N VAL A 252 -9.26 5.05 19.07
CA VAL A 252 -9.72 6.24 19.82
C VAL A 252 -9.31 6.14 21.29
N TYR A 253 -9.63 5.04 21.96
CA TYR A 253 -9.28 4.84 23.37
C TYR A 253 -7.75 4.88 23.59
N HIS A 254 -6.97 4.26 22.71
CA HIS A 254 -5.52 4.28 22.78
C HIS A 254 -4.95 5.70 22.62
N THR A 255 -5.46 6.46 21.64
CA THR A 255 -5.06 7.85 21.39
C THR A 255 -5.37 8.72 22.60
N PHE A 256 -6.59 8.64 23.13
CA PHE A 256 -7.01 9.41 24.29
C PHE A 256 -6.29 8.99 25.58
N SER A 257 -6.02 7.69 25.76
CA SER A 257 -5.19 7.23 26.88
C SER A 257 -3.82 7.92 26.84
N SER A 258 -3.20 8.04 25.66
CA SER A 258 -1.90 8.69 25.52
C SER A 258 -1.91 10.18 25.93
N GLN A 259 -3.06 10.83 25.78
CA GLN A 259 -3.25 12.25 26.12
C GLN A 259 -3.64 12.47 27.58
N PHE A 260 -4.56 11.65 28.10
CA PHE A 260 -5.21 11.91 29.40
C PHE A 260 -4.71 11.03 30.55
N ASP A 261 -4.22 9.82 30.28
CA ASP A 261 -3.72 8.89 31.31
C ASP A 261 -2.63 7.96 30.80
N GLN A 262 -1.38 8.36 31.06
CA GLN A 262 -0.19 7.60 30.72
C GLN A 262 -0.20 6.16 31.27
N THR A 263 -0.85 5.91 32.41
CA THR A 263 -0.89 4.56 33.02
C THR A 263 -1.75 3.63 32.17
N SER A 264 -2.97 4.05 31.84
CA SER A 264 -3.87 3.30 30.96
C SER A 264 -3.29 3.14 29.56
N TYR A 265 -2.59 4.15 29.05
CA TYR A 265 -1.90 4.06 27.76
C TYR A 265 -0.84 2.95 27.74
N LEU A 266 0.04 2.92 28.74
CA LEU A 266 1.07 1.88 28.84
C LEU A 266 0.46 0.49 29.10
N GLU A 267 -0.67 0.41 29.81
CA GLU A 267 -1.41 -0.85 29.98
C GLU A 267 -1.94 -1.38 28.65
N THR A 268 -2.59 -0.52 27.85
CA THR A 268 -3.06 -0.88 26.50
C THR A 268 -1.90 -1.32 25.63
N CYS A 269 -0.78 -0.59 25.64
CA CYS A 269 0.42 -0.98 24.92
C CYS A 269 0.88 -2.38 25.33
N ARG A 270 0.98 -2.65 26.64
CA ARG A 270 1.45 -3.93 27.18
C ARG A 270 0.54 -5.09 26.81
N ASN A 271 -0.77 -4.87 26.75
CA ASN A 271 -1.73 -5.91 26.39
C ASN A 271 -1.72 -6.20 24.89
N MET A 272 -1.47 -5.20 24.04
CA MET A 272 -1.71 -5.30 22.60
C MET A 272 -0.44 -5.30 21.73
N PHE A 273 0.76 -5.12 22.29
CA PHE A 273 1.97 -5.00 21.47
C PHE A 273 2.32 -6.27 20.67
N HIS A 274 1.76 -7.42 21.04
CA HIS A 274 1.91 -8.65 20.27
C HIS A 274 1.13 -8.59 18.94
N GLU A 275 0.00 -7.89 18.91
CA GLU A 275 -0.77 -7.63 17.69
C GLU A 275 -0.27 -6.41 16.93
N ASN A 276 0.17 -5.36 17.65
CA ASN A 276 0.77 -4.16 17.05
C ASN A 276 2.14 -3.87 17.68
N TRP A 277 3.20 -4.29 17.00
CA TRP A 277 4.57 -4.11 17.48
C TRP A 277 4.93 -2.65 17.82
N GLU A 278 4.29 -1.65 17.20
CA GLU A 278 4.57 -0.23 17.49
C GLU A 278 4.29 0.13 18.94
N TYR A 279 3.36 -0.57 19.60
CA TYR A 279 3.06 -0.39 21.03
C TYR A 279 4.19 -0.84 21.96
N GLY A 280 5.16 -1.60 21.44
CA GLY A 280 6.38 -1.91 22.17
C GLY A 280 7.27 -0.68 22.40
N ILE A 281 7.22 0.32 21.50
CA ILE A 281 8.09 1.50 21.56
C ILE A 281 7.83 2.32 22.83
N PRO A 282 6.59 2.74 23.16
CA PRO A 282 6.32 3.47 24.41
C PRO A 282 6.70 2.71 25.68
N LEU A 283 6.57 1.37 25.68
CA LEU A 283 6.95 0.54 26.83
C LEU A 283 8.46 0.56 27.04
N ILE A 284 9.24 0.47 25.97
CA ILE A 284 10.71 0.56 26.03
C ILE A 284 11.12 1.94 26.54
N GLU A 285 10.50 3.00 26.03
CA GLU A 285 10.76 4.38 26.48
C GLU A 285 10.43 4.59 27.96
N ASP A 286 9.31 4.04 28.45
CA ASP A 286 8.96 4.09 29.87
C ASP A 286 9.98 3.31 30.73
N SER A 287 10.35 2.09 30.32
CA SER A 287 11.38 1.32 31.03
C SER A 287 12.73 2.04 31.05
N LEU A 288 13.10 2.72 29.96
CA LEU A 288 14.31 3.55 29.91
C LEU A 288 14.24 4.77 30.84
N LYS A 289 13.12 5.49 30.87
CA LYS A 289 12.89 6.64 31.77
C LYS A 289 12.98 6.25 33.24
N ASN A 290 12.63 5.01 33.57
CA ASN A 290 12.64 4.47 34.92
C ASN A 290 13.90 3.63 35.25
N ASP A 291 14.96 3.71 34.44
CA ASP A 291 16.23 2.96 34.60
C ASP A 291 16.06 1.42 34.67
N ARG A 292 14.96 0.89 34.12
CA ARG A 292 14.66 -0.55 34.07
C ARG A 292 15.27 -1.18 32.81
N LEU A 293 16.60 -1.13 32.70
CA LEU A 293 17.34 -1.55 31.50
C LEU A 293 17.10 -3.01 31.08
N ALA A 294 16.98 -3.92 32.05
CA ALA A 294 16.71 -5.33 31.76
C ALA A 294 15.30 -5.55 31.16
N GLU A 295 14.31 -4.78 31.61
CA GLU A 295 12.97 -4.82 31.05
C GLU A 295 12.95 -4.21 29.64
N ALA A 296 13.64 -3.08 29.45
CA ALA A 296 13.76 -2.44 28.13
C ALA A 296 14.43 -3.36 27.08
N GLU A 297 15.41 -4.16 27.50
CA GLU A 297 16.05 -5.16 26.64
C GLU A 297 15.07 -6.24 26.18
N GLU A 298 14.33 -6.80 27.13
CA GLU A 298 13.35 -7.85 26.87
C GLU A 298 12.18 -7.33 26.02
N LEU A 299 11.69 -6.12 26.30
CA LEU A 299 10.67 -5.46 25.49
C LEU A 299 11.15 -5.20 24.06
N SER A 300 12.40 -4.78 23.86
CA SER A 300 12.97 -4.61 22.52
C SER A 300 12.95 -5.93 21.73
N ARG A 301 13.34 -7.03 22.39
CA ARG A 301 13.31 -8.37 21.82
C ARG A 301 11.89 -8.80 21.45
N GLN A 302 10.94 -8.64 22.36
CA GLN A 302 9.54 -9.02 22.14
C GLN A 302 8.91 -8.19 21.02
N THR A 303 9.23 -6.90 20.95
CA THR A 303 8.72 -5.97 19.94
C THR A 303 9.16 -6.35 18.53
N ILE A 304 10.45 -6.66 18.32
CA ILE A 304 10.92 -7.12 17.00
C ILE A 304 10.32 -8.48 16.64
N ASN A 305 10.05 -9.34 17.63
CA ASN A 305 9.39 -10.62 17.39
C ASN A 305 7.92 -10.47 16.98
N SER A 306 7.19 -9.51 17.57
CA SER A 306 5.84 -9.14 17.11
C SER A 306 5.89 -8.58 15.69
N PHE A 307 6.86 -7.71 15.38
CA PHE A 307 7.04 -7.22 14.01
C PHE A 307 7.19 -8.37 13.00
N LEU A 308 7.87 -9.45 13.36
CA LEU A 308 8.07 -10.63 12.52
C LEU A 308 6.89 -11.63 12.53
N ASP A 309 5.77 -11.31 13.18
CA ASP A 309 4.60 -12.18 13.34
C ASP A 309 4.95 -13.58 13.87
N ARG A 310 5.91 -13.67 14.80
CA ARG A 310 6.39 -14.96 15.30
C ARG A 310 5.62 -15.42 16.55
N GLU A 311 5.16 -16.66 16.50
CA GLU A 311 4.71 -17.38 17.68
C GLU A 311 5.85 -17.58 18.71
N GLU A 312 5.50 -17.61 20.00
CA GLU A 312 6.44 -17.73 21.13
C GLU A 312 7.43 -18.90 21.03
N LYS A 313 7.09 -19.95 20.27
CA LYS A 313 7.92 -21.16 20.13
C LYS A 313 9.11 -20.98 19.17
N ASN A 314 9.11 -19.94 18.33
CA ASN A 314 10.12 -19.72 17.29
C ASN A 314 10.71 -18.30 17.31
N LEU A 315 10.91 -17.74 18.51
CA LEU A 315 11.41 -16.38 18.68
C LEU A 315 12.74 -16.16 17.92
N TRP A 316 12.74 -15.10 17.12
CA TRP A 316 13.91 -14.53 16.49
C TRP A 316 14.88 -13.98 17.53
N ASN A 317 16.17 -14.15 17.23
CA ASN A 317 17.27 -13.70 18.06
C ASN A 317 18.36 -13.11 17.15
N PRO A 318 18.84 -11.89 17.44
CA PRO A 318 19.73 -11.15 16.55
C PRO A 318 21.08 -11.82 16.33
N GLU A 319 21.54 -12.67 17.27
CA GLU A 319 22.80 -13.40 17.13
C GLU A 319 22.69 -14.66 16.26
N LYS A 320 21.47 -15.15 15.97
CA LYS A 320 21.25 -16.45 15.32
C LYS A 320 20.83 -16.38 13.85
N SER A 321 20.02 -15.39 13.46
CA SER A 321 19.60 -15.23 12.07
C SER A 321 19.42 -13.76 11.68
N LEU A 322 19.57 -13.45 10.40
CA LEU A 322 19.36 -12.11 9.87
C LEU A 322 17.88 -11.75 9.74
N LEU A 323 17.54 -10.54 10.19
CA LEU A 323 16.17 -10.01 10.11
C LEU A 323 15.64 -10.00 8.66
N ILE A 324 16.52 -9.67 7.69
CA ILE A 324 16.15 -9.66 6.28
C ILE A 324 15.89 -11.06 5.71
N SER A 325 16.59 -12.09 6.21
CA SER A 325 16.39 -13.47 5.79
C SER A 325 15.08 -14.05 6.29
N ASP A 326 14.56 -13.52 7.41
CA ASP A 326 13.31 -13.98 8.01
C ASP A 326 12.06 -13.34 7.37
N ARG A 327 12.22 -12.27 6.58
CA ARG A 327 11.15 -11.53 5.88
C ARG A 327 10.85 -12.04 4.45
N LYS A 328 11.16 -13.31 4.13
CA LYS A 328 11.33 -13.94 2.79
C LYS A 328 10.36 -13.57 1.65
N TYR A 329 9.19 -12.97 1.91
CA TYR A 329 8.18 -12.68 0.89
C TYR A 329 7.74 -11.20 0.77
N PHE A 330 8.19 -10.29 1.65
CA PHE A 330 7.65 -8.91 1.71
C PHE A 330 8.67 -7.77 1.87
N TYR A 331 9.97 -8.02 1.65
CA TYR A 331 10.97 -6.95 1.75
C TYR A 331 10.97 -6.07 0.48
N SER A 332 10.13 -5.03 0.47
CA SER A 332 10.18 -3.96 -0.56
C SER A 332 11.18 -2.86 -0.18
N SER A 333 11.29 -2.53 1.11
CA SER A 333 12.21 -1.55 1.67
C SER A 333 12.37 -1.73 3.19
N PRO A 334 13.47 -1.25 3.80
CA PRO A 334 13.65 -1.31 5.25
C PRO A 334 12.71 -0.35 5.97
N ASN A 335 12.06 -0.83 7.05
CA ASN A 335 11.26 0.02 7.93
C ASN A 335 12.19 0.84 8.84
N ARG A 336 12.10 2.18 8.76
CA ARG A 336 12.95 3.11 9.54
C ARG A 336 12.74 2.97 11.05
N SER A 337 11.50 2.81 11.51
CA SER A 337 11.18 2.66 12.92
C SER A 337 11.81 1.40 13.52
N ILE A 338 11.93 0.33 12.73
CA ILE A 338 12.63 -0.90 13.15
C ILE A 338 14.15 -0.70 13.22
N ILE A 339 14.72 0.11 12.33
CA ILE A 339 16.15 0.48 12.42
C ILE A 339 16.40 1.27 13.70
N GLU A 340 15.57 2.26 14.01
CA GLU A 340 15.70 3.05 15.25
C GLU A 340 15.49 2.19 16.50
N LEU A 341 14.52 1.26 16.46
CA LEU A 341 14.33 0.27 17.53
C LEU A 341 15.58 -0.60 17.76
N MET A 342 16.21 -1.09 16.68
CA MET A 342 17.46 -1.87 16.81
C MET A 342 18.63 -1.03 17.34
N LYS A 343 18.71 0.25 17.00
CA LYS A 343 19.71 1.18 17.57
C LYS A 343 19.49 1.39 19.06
N ASN A 344 18.25 1.65 19.47
CA ASN A 344 17.90 1.77 20.89
C ASN A 344 18.21 0.48 21.65
N TRP A 345 17.90 -0.68 21.06
CA TRP A 345 18.22 -1.98 21.65
C TRP A 345 19.73 -2.20 21.76
N MET A 346 20.52 -1.76 20.78
CA MET A 346 21.97 -1.82 20.83
C MET A 346 22.53 -1.00 22.00
N ASP A 347 22.02 0.22 22.20
CA ASP A 347 22.45 1.09 23.30
C ASP A 347 22.05 0.50 24.67
N ILE A 348 20.87 -0.12 24.77
CA ILE A 348 20.44 -0.86 25.97
C ILE A 348 21.39 -2.02 26.25
N ALA A 349 21.68 -2.84 25.23
CA ALA A 349 22.54 -4.01 25.33
C ALA A 349 23.98 -3.64 25.75
N ASP A 350 24.49 -2.50 25.27
CA ASP A 350 25.80 -1.98 25.67
C ASP A 350 25.82 -1.61 27.16
N LYS A 351 24.82 -0.86 27.64
CA LYS A 351 24.70 -0.44 29.05
C LYS A 351 24.63 -1.60 30.04
N ILE A 352 24.06 -2.74 29.63
CA ILE A 352 23.96 -3.95 30.47
C ILE A 352 25.07 -4.99 30.18
N ASN A 353 26.11 -4.61 29.43
CA ASN A 353 27.29 -5.42 29.11
C ASN A 353 26.98 -6.71 28.33
N MET A 354 26.20 -6.61 27.24
CA MET A 354 25.95 -7.72 26.29
C MET A 354 26.70 -7.52 24.95
N PRO A 355 28.04 -7.69 24.91
CA PRO A 355 28.86 -7.36 23.74
C PRO A 355 28.51 -8.17 22.48
N SER A 356 28.14 -9.45 22.63
CA SER A 356 27.71 -10.28 21.49
C SER A 356 26.45 -9.71 20.84
N ARG A 357 25.49 -9.23 21.65
CA ARG A 357 24.24 -8.63 21.18
C ARG A 357 24.50 -7.30 20.49
N VAL A 358 25.39 -6.47 21.04
CA VAL A 358 25.81 -5.21 20.40
C VAL A 358 26.41 -5.47 19.02
N ASN A 359 27.33 -6.42 18.89
CA ASN A 359 27.94 -6.75 17.60
C ASN A 359 26.92 -7.32 16.60
N ALA A 360 26.02 -8.18 17.08
CA ALA A 360 24.93 -8.70 16.26
C ALA A 360 24.00 -7.58 15.77
N LEU A 361 23.51 -6.70 16.66
CA LEU A 361 22.62 -5.60 16.30
C LEU A 361 23.28 -4.61 15.34
N LYS A 362 24.58 -4.29 15.51
CA LYS A 362 25.35 -3.50 14.53
C LYS A 362 25.29 -4.13 13.14
N PHE A 363 25.49 -5.44 13.06
CA PHE A 363 25.43 -6.18 11.80
C PHE A 363 24.00 -6.27 11.23
N GLN A 364 22.99 -6.46 12.09
CA GLN A 364 21.57 -6.47 11.70
C GLN A 364 21.15 -5.13 11.10
N ILE A 365 21.52 -4.01 11.72
CA ILE A 365 21.18 -2.66 11.24
C ILE A 365 21.73 -2.44 9.82
N VAL A 366 23.03 -2.64 9.60
CA VAL A 366 23.63 -2.36 8.29
C VAL A 366 23.12 -3.31 7.19
N THR A 367 22.89 -4.58 7.53
CA THR A 367 22.38 -5.58 6.58
C THR A 367 20.89 -5.43 6.31
N TYR A 368 20.10 -4.90 7.25
CA TYR A 368 18.70 -4.58 7.04
C TYR A 368 18.53 -3.27 6.26
N GLU A 369 19.33 -2.25 6.53
CA GLU A 369 19.23 -0.93 5.87
C GLU A 369 19.86 -0.92 4.47
N THR A 370 21.03 -1.53 4.32
CA THR A 370 21.88 -1.40 3.11
C THR A 370 22.42 -2.74 2.62
N THR A 371 21.58 -3.78 2.63
CA THR A 371 21.97 -5.18 2.34
C THR A 371 22.87 -5.35 1.13
N TYR A 372 22.58 -4.60 0.06
CA TYR A 372 23.22 -4.76 -1.24
C TYR A 372 24.39 -3.80 -1.48
N GLU A 373 24.69 -2.90 -0.55
CA GLU A 373 25.87 -2.03 -0.56
C GLU A 373 27.03 -2.72 0.17
N TRP A 374 27.76 -3.59 -0.54
CA TRP A 374 28.75 -4.48 0.07
C TRP A 374 29.81 -3.73 0.87
N ASP A 375 30.29 -2.57 0.40
CA ASP A 375 31.30 -1.80 1.13
C ASP A 375 30.82 -1.32 2.51
N LYS A 376 29.54 -0.93 2.62
CA LYS A 376 28.96 -0.50 3.91
C LYS A 376 28.91 -1.66 4.89
N VAL A 377 28.40 -2.80 4.46
CA VAL A 377 28.34 -4.02 5.30
C VAL A 377 29.75 -4.43 5.72
N VAL A 378 30.72 -4.38 4.81
CA VAL A 378 32.11 -4.77 5.08
C VAL A 378 32.80 -3.83 6.05
N SER A 379 32.56 -2.52 5.94
CA SER A 379 33.09 -1.55 6.89
C SER A 379 32.64 -1.85 8.33
N VAL A 380 31.44 -2.43 8.50
CA VAL A 380 30.94 -2.89 9.80
C VAL A 380 31.60 -4.21 10.22
N ILE A 381 31.79 -5.16 9.29
CA ILE A 381 32.51 -6.42 9.57
C ILE A 381 33.93 -6.15 10.09
N GLU A 382 34.61 -5.12 9.57
CA GLU A 382 35.99 -4.76 9.96
C GLU A 382 36.11 -4.22 11.40
N ILE A 383 35.02 -3.74 12.01
CA ILE A 383 35.04 -3.10 13.34
C ILE A 383 34.38 -3.93 14.45
N ILE A 384 33.58 -4.94 14.11
CA ILE A 384 32.89 -5.81 15.07
C ILE A 384 33.70 -7.06 15.39
N ASP A 385 33.40 -7.70 16.53
CA ASP A 385 33.91 -9.05 16.80
C ASP A 385 33.21 -10.08 15.91
N THR A 386 33.92 -10.53 14.87
CA THR A 386 33.41 -11.48 13.88
C THR A 386 33.10 -12.86 14.45
N SER A 387 33.67 -13.23 15.61
CA SER A 387 33.42 -14.54 16.21
C SER A 387 31.95 -14.71 16.61
N ALA A 388 31.32 -13.63 17.09
CA ALA A 388 29.93 -13.59 17.53
C ALA A 388 28.92 -13.56 16.35
N VAL A 389 29.34 -13.16 15.15
CA VAL A 389 28.44 -12.92 14.01
C VAL A 389 28.80 -13.71 12.74
N SER A 390 29.77 -14.63 12.82
CA SER A 390 30.26 -15.40 11.66
C SER A 390 29.14 -16.13 10.90
N GLY A 391 28.19 -16.73 11.62
CA GLY A 391 26.99 -17.34 11.01
C GLY A 391 26.13 -16.34 10.25
N LEU A 392 25.95 -15.14 10.80
CA LEU A 392 25.19 -14.06 10.15
C LEU A 392 25.89 -13.55 8.89
N ILE A 393 27.22 -13.46 8.89
CA ILE A 393 28.00 -13.05 7.70
C ILE A 393 27.78 -14.04 6.56
N GLU A 394 27.80 -15.34 6.84
CA GLU A 394 27.53 -16.37 5.84
C GLU A 394 26.08 -16.32 5.35
N GLU A 395 25.12 -16.07 6.25
CA GLU A 395 23.73 -15.89 5.89
C GLU A 395 23.50 -14.65 5.00
N TRP A 396 24.19 -13.54 5.28
CA TRP A 396 24.13 -12.34 4.43
C TRP A 396 24.64 -12.62 3.01
N LYS A 397 25.76 -13.35 2.89
CA LYS A 397 26.28 -13.79 1.59
C LYS A 397 25.27 -14.67 0.86
N GLU A 398 24.59 -15.57 1.58
CA GLU A 398 23.53 -16.41 1.00
C GLU A 398 22.31 -15.61 0.56
N CYS A 399 21.88 -14.61 1.35
CA CYS A 399 20.80 -13.69 0.98
C CYS A 399 21.15 -12.93 -0.32
N CYS A 400 22.37 -12.38 -0.38
CA CYS A 400 22.91 -11.72 -1.56
C CYS A 400 22.99 -12.66 -2.77
N ALA A 401 23.32 -13.93 -2.58
CA ALA A 401 23.38 -14.94 -3.64
C ALA A 401 21.99 -15.44 -4.08
N HIS A 402 21.01 -15.49 -3.18
CA HIS A 402 19.66 -15.96 -3.49
C HIS A 402 18.85 -14.93 -4.27
N ARG A 403 18.88 -13.65 -3.86
CA ARG A 403 18.27 -12.57 -4.68
C ARG A 403 18.86 -12.53 -6.08
N ALA A 404 20.13 -12.89 -6.15
CA ALA A 404 20.86 -12.97 -7.38
C ALA A 404 20.36 -14.06 -8.37
N SER A 405 19.62 -15.05 -7.90
CA SER A 405 19.01 -16.05 -8.77
C SER A 405 17.74 -16.60 -8.14
N TYR A 406 16.60 -16.06 -8.56
CA TYR A 406 15.25 -16.46 -8.14
C TYR A 406 14.97 -17.98 -8.25
N GLN A 407 15.79 -18.76 -8.96
CA GLN A 407 15.52 -20.16 -9.32
C GLN A 407 16.60 -21.16 -8.90
N SER A 408 17.79 -20.73 -8.46
CA SER A 408 18.89 -21.65 -8.10
C SER A 408 19.80 -21.04 -7.04
N LYS A 409 20.72 -21.82 -6.46
CA LYS A 409 21.79 -21.27 -5.63
C LYS A 409 22.80 -20.61 -6.57
N ASN A 410 22.95 -19.28 -6.56
CA ASN A 410 23.98 -18.61 -7.36
C ASN A 410 25.36 -18.82 -6.72
N PRO A 411 26.24 -19.66 -7.31
CA PRO A 411 27.48 -19.97 -6.64
C PRO A 411 28.52 -18.85 -6.81
N TRP A 412 28.47 -18.11 -7.92
CA TRP A 412 29.54 -17.18 -8.29
C TRP A 412 29.46 -15.83 -7.58
N ILE A 413 28.27 -15.38 -7.20
CA ILE A 413 28.11 -14.14 -6.40
C ILE A 413 28.76 -14.33 -5.04
N LYS A 414 28.52 -15.47 -4.37
CA LYS A 414 29.19 -15.80 -3.11
C LYS A 414 30.70 -15.85 -3.26
N TRP A 415 31.22 -16.44 -4.34
CA TRP A 415 32.66 -16.45 -4.63
C TRP A 415 33.22 -15.05 -4.90
N LEU A 416 32.46 -14.19 -5.58
CA LEU A 416 32.88 -12.81 -5.81
C LEU A 416 32.94 -12.03 -4.49
N MET A 417 31.93 -12.18 -3.64
CA MET A 417 31.95 -11.61 -2.29
C MET A 417 33.16 -12.15 -1.51
N ASP A 418 33.36 -13.46 -1.47
CA ASP A 418 34.53 -14.06 -0.83
C ASP A 418 35.86 -13.46 -1.35
N ALA A 419 36.07 -13.38 -2.66
CA ALA A 419 37.31 -12.85 -3.22
C ALA A 419 37.48 -11.32 -3.11
N THR A 420 36.39 -10.61 -2.77
CA THR A 420 36.45 -9.16 -2.55
C THR A 420 36.63 -8.81 -1.08
N LEU A 421 36.20 -9.68 -0.17
CA LEU A 421 36.11 -9.40 1.26
C LEU A 421 37.14 -10.17 2.09
N ASP A 422 37.50 -11.39 1.68
CA ASP A 422 38.47 -12.24 2.35
C ASP A 422 39.88 -11.92 1.86
N LYS A 423 40.78 -11.57 2.77
CA LYS A 423 42.18 -11.21 2.43
C LYS A 423 42.97 -12.42 1.89
N ASP A 424 42.54 -13.63 2.19
CA ASP A 424 43.19 -14.86 1.77
C ASP A 424 42.67 -15.39 0.43
N LYS A 425 41.61 -14.78 -0.13
CA LYS A 425 41.02 -15.14 -1.42
C LYS A 425 41.24 -14.01 -2.41
N ASP A 426 42.05 -14.27 -3.43
CA ASP A 426 42.42 -13.30 -4.45
C ASP A 426 41.66 -13.50 -5.77
N SER A 427 42.04 -12.70 -6.78
CA SER A 427 41.52 -12.84 -8.16
C SER A 427 41.79 -14.23 -8.74
N SER A 428 42.93 -14.83 -8.42
CA SER A 428 43.32 -16.16 -8.89
C SER A 428 42.38 -17.25 -8.37
N TRP A 429 42.01 -17.17 -7.09
CA TRP A 429 41.04 -18.07 -6.47
C TRP A 429 39.66 -17.94 -7.10
N PHE A 430 39.17 -16.71 -7.30
CA PHE A 430 37.88 -16.46 -7.96
C PHE A 430 37.87 -17.04 -9.38
N PHE A 431 38.92 -16.82 -10.16
CA PHE A 431 39.00 -17.29 -11.54
C PHE A 431 39.05 -18.82 -11.61
N LYS A 432 39.75 -19.46 -10.66
CA LYS A 432 39.76 -20.92 -10.54
C LYS A 432 38.33 -21.45 -10.31
N LYS A 433 37.55 -20.84 -9.43
CA LYS A 433 36.16 -21.23 -9.17
C LYS A 433 35.25 -21.07 -10.38
N ILE A 434 35.35 -19.95 -11.10
CA ILE A 434 34.59 -19.73 -12.34
C ILE A 434 34.96 -20.79 -13.40
N LYS A 435 36.25 -21.09 -13.59
CA LYS A 435 36.69 -22.12 -14.54
C LYS A 435 36.19 -23.51 -14.19
N GLU A 436 36.28 -23.89 -12.91
CA GLU A 436 35.74 -25.17 -12.42
C GLU A 436 34.23 -25.26 -12.67
N TRP A 437 33.49 -24.19 -12.37
CA TRP A 437 32.05 -24.12 -12.60
C TRP A 437 31.66 -24.22 -14.07
N LEU A 438 32.27 -23.42 -14.94
CA LEU A 438 32.00 -23.47 -16.39
C LEU A 438 32.34 -24.85 -16.97
N LYS A 439 33.38 -25.52 -16.46
CA LYS A 439 33.67 -26.90 -16.83
C LYS A 439 32.54 -27.86 -16.40
N THR A 440 32.06 -27.75 -15.16
CA THR A 440 30.91 -28.55 -14.69
C THR A 440 29.67 -28.34 -15.55
N LEU A 441 29.37 -27.09 -15.93
CA LEU A 441 28.25 -26.79 -16.83
C LEU A 441 28.47 -27.39 -18.23
N SER A 442 29.71 -27.37 -18.74
CA SER A 442 30.06 -27.95 -20.04
C SER A 442 29.89 -29.47 -20.07
N ASP A 443 30.18 -30.14 -18.96
CA ASP A 443 30.19 -31.60 -18.84
C ASP A 443 28.80 -32.16 -18.48
N ASN A 444 27.86 -31.31 -18.03
CA ASN A 444 26.52 -31.73 -17.58
C ASN A 444 25.39 -30.84 -18.15
N PRO A 445 24.70 -31.28 -19.22
CA PRO A 445 23.62 -30.53 -19.85
C PRO A 445 22.44 -30.20 -18.91
N LYS A 446 22.14 -31.07 -17.94
CA LYS A 446 21.07 -30.80 -16.97
C LYS A 446 21.45 -29.60 -16.09
N GLU A 447 22.67 -29.61 -15.57
CA GLU A 447 23.19 -28.52 -14.73
C GLU A 447 23.27 -27.20 -15.49
N LEU A 448 23.65 -27.24 -16.78
CA LEU A 448 23.66 -26.08 -17.66
C LEU A 448 22.28 -25.39 -17.74
N ILE A 449 21.22 -26.18 -17.91
CA ILE A 449 19.86 -25.66 -17.99
C ILE A 449 19.37 -25.18 -16.61
N ASP A 450 19.66 -25.93 -15.55
CA ASP A 450 19.27 -25.58 -14.17
C ASP A 450 19.96 -24.28 -13.69
N GLN A 451 21.19 -24.01 -14.16
CA GLN A 451 21.96 -22.81 -13.78
C GLN A 451 22.03 -21.72 -14.86
N LYS A 452 21.24 -21.81 -15.93
CA LYS A 452 21.30 -20.85 -17.05
C LYS A 452 21.17 -19.39 -16.62
N THR A 453 20.34 -19.09 -15.63
CA THR A 453 20.13 -17.74 -15.09
C THR A 453 21.38 -17.18 -14.42
N ASN A 454 22.17 -18.02 -13.74
CA ASN A 454 23.45 -17.64 -13.15
C ASN A 454 24.47 -17.29 -14.25
N LEU A 455 24.50 -18.07 -15.33
CA LEU A 455 25.36 -17.83 -16.49
C LEU A 455 24.97 -16.54 -17.22
N PHE A 456 23.67 -16.31 -17.44
CA PHE A 456 23.19 -15.08 -18.07
C PHE A 456 23.58 -13.87 -17.23
N THR A 457 23.37 -13.94 -15.91
CA THR A 457 23.77 -12.86 -14.99
C THR A 457 25.27 -12.57 -15.07
N LEU A 458 26.12 -13.61 -15.02
CA LEU A 458 27.58 -13.41 -15.14
C LEU A 458 27.94 -12.78 -16.49
N THR A 459 27.28 -13.22 -17.57
CA THR A 459 27.49 -12.71 -18.93
C THR A 459 27.12 -11.24 -19.03
N PHE A 460 25.96 -10.82 -18.50
CA PHE A 460 25.58 -9.40 -18.42
C PHE A 460 26.56 -8.59 -17.58
N ALA A 461 26.91 -9.06 -16.38
CA ALA A 461 27.82 -8.34 -15.49
C ALA A 461 29.21 -8.12 -16.11
N LEU A 462 29.74 -9.10 -16.86
CA LEU A 462 31.00 -8.96 -17.58
C LEU A 462 30.87 -8.12 -18.86
N ALA A 463 29.70 -8.10 -19.50
CA ALA A 463 29.43 -7.27 -20.66
C ALA A 463 29.37 -5.77 -20.34
N GLU A 464 29.00 -5.40 -19.11
CA GLU A 464 29.10 -4.02 -18.62
C GLU A 464 30.56 -3.56 -18.40
N LEU A 465 31.50 -4.52 -18.33
CA LEU A 465 32.93 -4.26 -18.14
C LEU A 465 33.77 -4.52 -19.40
N SER A 466 33.15 -4.95 -20.51
CA SER A 466 33.84 -5.38 -21.73
C SER A 466 33.06 -5.00 -22.99
N ASP A 467 33.59 -5.30 -24.17
CA ASP A 467 32.88 -5.08 -25.44
C ASP A 467 31.97 -6.26 -25.84
N LEU A 468 31.74 -7.26 -24.97
CA LEU A 468 30.92 -8.44 -25.28
C LEU A 468 29.53 -8.06 -25.82
N ARG A 469 28.87 -7.05 -25.23
CA ARG A 469 27.53 -6.60 -25.66
C ARG A 469 27.52 -6.01 -27.07
N LYS A 470 28.58 -5.25 -27.40
CA LYS A 470 28.75 -4.65 -28.74
C LYS A 470 29.12 -5.71 -29.77
N LYS A 471 29.91 -6.71 -29.36
CA LYS A 471 30.37 -7.80 -30.23
C LYS A 471 29.25 -8.79 -30.54
N TYR A 472 28.38 -9.06 -29.57
CA TYR A 472 27.32 -10.06 -29.69
C TYR A 472 25.90 -9.53 -29.40
N PRO A 473 25.42 -8.47 -30.07
CA PRO A 473 24.13 -7.86 -29.76
C PRO A 473 22.94 -8.83 -29.89
N SER A 474 23.02 -9.83 -30.77
CA SER A 474 21.95 -10.82 -30.95
C SER A 474 21.89 -11.81 -29.78
N LEU A 475 23.05 -12.19 -29.23
CA LEU A 475 23.12 -12.98 -27.99
C LEU A 475 22.40 -12.27 -26.84
N PHE A 476 22.68 -10.99 -26.61
CA PHE A 476 22.08 -10.20 -25.53
C PHE A 476 20.58 -9.89 -25.73
N LYS A 477 20.03 -10.10 -26.93
CA LYS A 477 18.58 -10.13 -27.16
C LYS A 477 17.99 -11.49 -26.79
N ALA A 478 18.69 -12.58 -27.13
CA ALA A 478 18.23 -13.94 -26.86
C ALA A 478 18.26 -14.31 -25.36
N ILE A 479 19.29 -13.86 -24.62
CA ILE A 479 19.33 -14.01 -23.17
C ILE A 479 18.46 -12.93 -22.53
N TYR A 480 17.51 -13.34 -21.69
CA TYR A 480 16.77 -12.39 -20.85
C TYR A 480 17.72 -11.76 -19.83
N HIS A 481 17.66 -10.44 -19.64
CA HIS A 481 18.40 -9.75 -18.57
C HIS A 481 17.66 -9.98 -17.26
N PRO A 482 18.14 -10.86 -16.36
CA PRO A 482 17.34 -11.29 -15.21
C PRO A 482 17.13 -10.19 -14.14
N ARG A 483 17.62 -8.96 -14.35
CA ARG A 483 18.01 -8.01 -13.30
C ARG A 483 18.16 -6.54 -13.75
N GLU A 484 17.46 -6.13 -14.79
CA GLU A 484 17.44 -4.70 -15.12
C GLU A 484 16.88 -3.93 -13.92
N GLY A 485 17.64 -2.96 -13.38
CA GLY A 485 17.27 -2.23 -12.16
C GLY A 485 17.59 -2.90 -10.81
N ASP A 486 18.32 -4.03 -10.75
CA ASP A 486 18.67 -4.67 -9.47
C ASP A 486 19.62 -3.77 -8.63
N PRO A 487 19.25 -3.43 -7.38
CA PRO A 487 20.07 -2.58 -6.50
C PRO A 487 21.45 -3.18 -6.13
N GLN A 488 21.66 -4.48 -6.31
CA GLN A 488 22.95 -5.14 -6.06
C GLN A 488 23.98 -4.96 -7.20
N ASN A 489 23.52 -4.58 -8.40
CA ASN A 489 24.38 -4.48 -9.59
C ASN A 489 25.62 -3.59 -9.40
N PRO A 490 25.53 -2.39 -8.79
CA PRO A 490 26.72 -1.56 -8.56
C PRO A 490 27.81 -2.26 -7.74
N SER A 491 27.42 -2.97 -6.67
CA SER A 491 28.35 -3.72 -5.82
C SER A 491 28.98 -4.90 -6.56
N ILE A 492 28.21 -5.62 -7.39
CA ILE A 492 28.73 -6.69 -8.25
C ILE A 492 29.76 -6.15 -9.22
N LEU A 493 29.46 -5.06 -9.92
CA LEU A 493 30.38 -4.45 -10.88
C LEU A 493 31.66 -3.93 -10.22
N LYS A 494 31.54 -3.31 -9.04
CA LYS A 494 32.69 -2.86 -8.24
C LYS A 494 33.54 -4.05 -7.79
N GLY A 495 32.91 -5.12 -7.32
CA GLY A 495 33.58 -6.36 -6.94
C GLY A 495 34.35 -6.98 -8.11
N LEU A 496 33.69 -7.11 -9.27
CA LEU A 496 34.33 -7.60 -10.50
C LEU A 496 35.51 -6.73 -10.92
N LYS A 497 35.41 -5.39 -10.83
CA LYS A 497 36.56 -4.51 -11.09
C LYS A 497 37.72 -4.77 -10.12
N LYS A 498 37.44 -4.95 -8.83
CA LYS A 498 38.46 -5.22 -7.79
C LYS A 498 39.23 -6.51 -8.07
N VAL A 499 38.56 -7.55 -8.57
CA VAL A 499 39.18 -8.86 -8.89
C VAL A 499 39.62 -8.99 -10.35
N ASN A 500 39.70 -7.88 -11.09
CA ASN A 500 40.00 -7.86 -12.54
C ASN A 500 39.11 -8.80 -13.38
N GLY A 501 37.84 -8.93 -13.00
CA GLY A 501 36.88 -9.88 -13.58
C GLY A 501 36.71 -9.77 -15.10
N VAL A 502 36.99 -8.60 -15.71
CA VAL A 502 36.98 -8.42 -17.17
C VAL A 502 37.88 -9.44 -17.90
N ALA A 503 38.94 -9.93 -17.26
CA ALA A 503 39.81 -10.97 -17.81
C ALA A 503 39.13 -12.34 -17.98
N LEU A 504 37.91 -12.53 -17.46
CA LEU A 504 37.07 -13.71 -17.71
C LEU A 504 36.24 -13.60 -19.00
N ALA A 505 36.16 -12.42 -19.64
CA ALA A 505 35.37 -12.23 -20.85
C ALA A 505 35.76 -13.19 -22.00
N PRO A 506 37.05 -13.43 -22.31
CA PRO A 506 37.43 -14.40 -23.34
C PRO A 506 36.99 -15.83 -23.01
N LEU A 507 37.03 -16.23 -21.73
CA LEU A 507 36.59 -17.54 -21.29
C LEU A 507 35.08 -17.72 -21.49
N LEU A 508 34.29 -16.69 -21.21
CA LEU A 508 32.85 -16.72 -21.50
C LEU A 508 32.57 -16.74 -23.00
N GLU A 509 33.34 -16.01 -23.80
CA GLU A 509 33.21 -16.03 -25.25
C GLU A 509 33.43 -17.45 -25.79
N GLU A 510 34.51 -18.12 -25.38
CA GLU A 510 34.78 -19.52 -25.75
C GLU A 510 33.65 -20.45 -25.29
N PHE A 511 33.12 -20.24 -24.08
CA PHE A 511 32.01 -21.02 -23.56
C PHE A 511 30.76 -20.87 -24.44
N TRP A 512 30.37 -19.64 -24.77
CA TRP A 512 29.22 -19.38 -25.64
C TRP A 512 29.41 -19.94 -27.05
N VAL A 513 30.59 -19.81 -27.65
CA VAL A 513 30.89 -20.39 -28.97
C VAL A 513 30.66 -21.90 -29.00
N LYS A 514 30.99 -22.59 -27.90
CA LYS A 514 30.87 -24.04 -27.78
C LYS A 514 29.45 -24.51 -27.41
N HIS A 515 28.76 -23.78 -26.53
CA HIS A 515 27.55 -24.26 -25.86
C HIS A 515 26.26 -23.51 -26.22
N LEU A 516 26.31 -22.49 -27.09
CA LEU A 516 25.10 -21.76 -27.47
C LEU A 516 24.00 -22.67 -28.07
N LEU A 517 24.41 -23.71 -28.80
CA LEU A 517 23.47 -24.66 -29.39
C LEU A 517 22.62 -25.39 -28.32
N ASP A 518 23.17 -25.61 -27.13
CA ASP A 518 22.49 -26.31 -26.04
C ASP A 518 21.27 -25.52 -25.51
N PHE A 519 21.20 -24.21 -25.79
CA PHE A 519 20.08 -23.34 -25.43
C PHE A 519 19.02 -23.20 -26.52
N LEU A 520 19.31 -23.62 -27.76
CA LEU A 520 18.42 -23.45 -28.89
C LEU A 520 17.19 -24.38 -28.75
N PRO A 521 15.96 -23.83 -28.60
CA PRO A 521 14.77 -24.67 -28.45
C PRO A 521 14.47 -25.50 -29.72
N ASP A 522 13.97 -26.74 -29.57
CA ASP A 522 13.52 -27.53 -30.74
C ASP A 522 12.18 -26.96 -31.25
N PRO A 523 12.03 -26.64 -32.56
CA PRO A 523 10.77 -26.18 -33.14
C PRO A 523 9.60 -27.16 -33.01
N VAL A 524 9.85 -28.44 -32.72
CA VAL A 524 8.78 -29.44 -32.48
C VAL A 524 7.93 -29.09 -31.25
N HIS A 525 8.54 -28.48 -30.22
CA HIS A 525 7.90 -28.21 -28.93
C HIS A 525 7.37 -26.77 -28.79
N ALA A 526 7.27 -26.03 -29.90
CA ALA A 526 6.76 -24.67 -29.90
C ALA A 526 5.28 -24.62 -29.46
N HIS A 527 5.02 -23.90 -28.36
CA HIS A 527 3.66 -23.68 -27.86
C HIS A 527 2.90 -22.71 -28.79
N LYS A 528 1.64 -23.03 -29.13
CA LYS A 528 0.77 -22.19 -29.99
C LYS A 528 1.39 -21.77 -31.32
N SER A 529 2.39 -22.50 -31.83
CA SER A 529 3.15 -22.11 -33.04
C SER A 529 3.83 -20.73 -32.95
N ASN A 530 4.18 -20.27 -31.74
CA ASN A 530 5.09 -19.13 -31.54
C ASN A 530 6.55 -19.62 -31.65
N TYR A 531 7.35 -18.96 -32.49
CA TYR A 531 8.75 -19.29 -32.74
C TYR A 531 9.70 -18.10 -32.51
N ASP A 532 9.27 -17.06 -31.78
CA ASP A 532 10.04 -15.83 -31.61
C ASP A 532 11.35 -16.12 -30.87
N SER A 533 11.27 -16.90 -29.78
CA SER A 533 12.45 -17.37 -29.05
C SER A 533 13.39 -18.21 -29.94
N HIS A 534 12.85 -19.10 -30.78
CA HIS A 534 13.65 -19.89 -31.72
C HIS A 534 14.40 -18.99 -32.70
N ALA A 535 13.75 -17.97 -33.25
CA ALA A 535 14.35 -17.02 -34.17
C ALA A 535 15.43 -16.15 -33.48
N MET A 536 15.18 -15.71 -32.24
CA MET A 536 16.15 -14.95 -31.43
C MET A 536 17.40 -15.77 -31.12
N TRP A 537 17.25 -17.01 -30.63
CA TRP A 537 18.39 -17.90 -30.36
C TRP A 537 19.14 -18.29 -31.64
N LEU A 538 18.42 -18.45 -32.76
CA LEU A 538 19.06 -18.72 -34.05
C LEU A 538 19.86 -17.51 -34.57
N ALA A 539 19.40 -16.28 -34.33
CA ALA A 539 20.14 -15.06 -34.64
C ALA A 539 21.42 -14.95 -33.80
N ALA A 540 21.33 -15.24 -32.50
CA ALA A 540 22.49 -15.35 -31.63
C ALA A 540 23.47 -16.42 -32.15
N LEU A 541 22.98 -17.57 -32.62
CA LEU A 541 23.85 -18.63 -33.15
C LEU A 541 24.55 -18.22 -34.43
N ARG A 542 23.88 -17.50 -35.34
CA ARG A 542 24.51 -16.96 -36.55
C ARG A 542 25.67 -16.02 -36.22
N GLU A 543 25.50 -15.21 -35.18
CA GLU A 543 26.48 -14.21 -34.74
C GLU A 543 27.68 -14.85 -34.01
N VAL A 544 27.41 -15.76 -33.08
CA VAL A 544 28.42 -16.39 -32.21
C VAL A 544 29.13 -17.57 -32.88
N ASN A 545 28.40 -18.40 -33.63
CA ASN A 545 28.93 -19.59 -34.30
C ASN A 545 28.27 -19.80 -35.69
N PRO A 546 28.71 -19.05 -36.72
CA PRO A 546 28.09 -19.08 -38.05
C PRO A 546 28.07 -20.46 -38.71
N LYS A 547 29.07 -21.30 -38.41
CA LYS A 547 29.17 -22.66 -38.96
C LYS A 547 28.06 -23.57 -38.42
N GLU A 548 27.85 -23.54 -37.11
CA GLU A 548 26.80 -24.35 -36.47
C GLU A 548 25.41 -23.86 -36.87
N TYR A 549 25.22 -22.54 -37.00
CA TYR A 549 24.01 -21.95 -37.55
C TYR A 549 23.65 -22.52 -38.93
N GLN A 550 24.60 -22.59 -39.88
CA GLN A 550 24.32 -23.13 -41.22
C GLN A 550 23.91 -24.60 -41.19
N THR A 551 24.55 -25.40 -40.32
CA THR A 551 24.21 -26.82 -40.10
C THR A 551 22.78 -26.95 -39.58
N ILE A 552 22.42 -26.18 -38.55
CA ILE A 552 21.09 -26.22 -37.93
C ILE A 552 20.01 -25.70 -38.88
N LEU A 553 20.26 -24.60 -39.58
CA LEU A 553 19.32 -24.05 -40.55
C LEU A 553 19.02 -25.06 -41.66
N SER A 554 20.06 -25.76 -42.16
CA SER A 554 19.90 -26.82 -43.16
C SER A 554 19.06 -27.99 -42.63
N ARG A 555 19.30 -28.41 -41.39
CA ARG A 555 18.53 -29.45 -40.71
C ARG A 555 17.07 -29.03 -40.51
N TRP A 556 16.81 -27.80 -40.06
CA TRP A 556 15.46 -27.27 -39.90
C TRP A 556 14.74 -27.15 -41.24
N LYS A 557 15.43 -26.75 -42.32
CA LYS A 557 14.86 -26.70 -43.68
C LYS A 557 14.37 -28.07 -44.11
N GLN A 558 15.09 -29.15 -43.78
CA GLN A 558 14.65 -30.51 -44.10
C GLN A 558 13.49 -30.98 -43.18
N LYS A 559 13.71 -30.92 -41.86
CA LYS A 559 12.81 -31.49 -40.83
C LYS A 559 11.51 -30.67 -40.64
N HIS A 560 11.54 -29.37 -40.88
CA HIS A 560 10.48 -28.41 -40.54
C HIS A 560 9.99 -27.57 -41.73
N HIS A 561 10.22 -28.01 -42.99
CA HIS A 561 9.82 -27.28 -44.20
C HIS A 561 8.34 -26.82 -44.23
N ARG A 562 7.42 -27.54 -43.56
CA ARG A 562 5.99 -27.22 -43.53
C ARG A 562 5.56 -26.23 -42.43
N ARG A 563 6.43 -25.90 -41.47
CA ARG A 563 6.12 -25.00 -40.34
C ARG A 563 6.22 -23.53 -40.78
N ARG A 564 5.21 -23.03 -41.51
CA ARG A 564 5.21 -21.67 -42.09
C ARG A 564 5.51 -20.56 -41.07
N ASN A 565 4.94 -20.65 -39.86
CA ASN A 565 5.15 -19.65 -38.80
C ASN A 565 6.60 -19.62 -38.29
N LEU A 566 7.32 -20.75 -38.29
CA LEU A 566 8.75 -20.79 -37.95
C LEU A 566 9.55 -19.97 -38.97
N TRP A 567 9.32 -20.20 -40.26
CA TRP A 567 10.03 -19.50 -41.33
C TRP A 567 9.70 -18.01 -41.37
N LYS A 568 8.44 -17.65 -41.08
CA LYS A 568 8.02 -16.26 -40.92
C LYS A 568 8.77 -15.57 -39.78
N ALA A 569 8.83 -16.18 -38.59
CA ALA A 569 9.56 -15.62 -37.45
C ALA A 569 11.08 -15.48 -37.72
N ILE A 570 11.69 -16.47 -38.38
CA ILE A 570 13.10 -16.41 -38.81
C ILE A 570 13.33 -15.24 -39.77
N GLN A 571 12.44 -15.04 -40.74
CA GLN A 571 12.51 -13.93 -41.70
C GLN A 571 12.32 -12.57 -41.01
N GLU A 572 11.37 -12.46 -40.07
CA GLU A 572 11.13 -11.25 -39.28
C GLU A 572 12.33 -10.90 -38.39
N ALA A 573 13.10 -11.90 -37.94
CA ALA A 573 14.37 -11.71 -37.24
C ALA A 573 15.55 -11.34 -38.17
N GLY A 574 15.34 -11.25 -39.50
CA GLY A 574 16.35 -10.84 -40.48
C GLY A 574 17.34 -11.94 -40.89
N LEU A 575 16.95 -13.21 -40.78
CA LEU A 575 17.80 -14.38 -41.02
C LEU A 575 17.57 -15.11 -42.34
#